data_AF-A0A3F2UYQ9-F1
#
_entry.id   AF-A0A3F2UYQ9-F1
#
_cell.length_a   1.000
_cell.length_b   1.000
_cell.length_c   1.000
_cell.angle_alpha   90.00
_cell.angle_beta   90.00
_cell.angle_gamma   90.00
#
_symmetry.space_group_name_H-M   'P 1'
#
loop_
_entity.id
_entity.type
_entity.pdbx_description
1 polymer ?
#
loop_
_entity_poly.entity_id
_entity_poly.type
_entity_poly.pdbx_seq_one_letter_code
_entity_poly.pdbx_strand_id
1 'polypeptide(L)'
;MYYAFGPRQTLPGPEKLELGHILLANIGVRALVMDFRLKNQWIERRNSGAGFSLIELLIVMVIIALLATIGYPSYTEQVRKTARKEAVGKILETASRLEQFRTQKMAYPSASEVDAFGYDGNKYTISVETVTEGVAVKATPVADTLQADDKCGEMTYTTPGIWSFTGTDMTEKECI
;
A
#
# COMPACT_ATOMS: atom_id res chain seq x y z
N MET A 1 -17.80 -30.99 -86.02
CA MET A 1 -18.07 -29.73 -86.74
C MET A 1 -16.83 -28.84 -86.57
N TYR A 2 -15.90 -28.70 -87.53
CA TYR A 2 -16.01 -27.99 -88.83
C TYR A 2 -16.16 -26.47 -88.61
N TYR A 3 -15.37 -25.51 -89.13
CA TYR A 3 -14.26 -25.44 -90.11
C TYR A 3 -13.32 -24.25 -89.82
N ALA A 4 -12.08 -24.35 -90.30
CA ALA A 4 -11.09 -23.30 -90.47
C ALA A 4 -11.31 -22.48 -91.77
N PHE A 5 -10.92 -21.20 -91.78
CA PHE A 5 -10.52 -20.36 -92.94
C PHE A 5 -9.97 -19.05 -92.31
N GLY A 6 -8.75 -18.54 -92.56
CA GLY A 6 -7.98 -18.47 -93.79
C GLY A 6 -7.89 -16.98 -94.23
N PRO A 7 -6.70 -16.39 -94.48
CA PRO A 7 -6.46 -14.94 -94.55
C PRO A 7 -6.53 -14.35 -95.97
N ARG A 8 -6.62 -13.00 -96.11
CA ARG A 8 -6.31 -12.16 -97.30
C ARG A 8 -6.21 -10.69 -96.83
N GLN A 9 -5.04 -10.04 -96.79
CA GLN A 9 -4.22 -9.41 -97.85
C GLN A 9 -4.85 -8.24 -98.65
N THR A 10 -4.36 -7.03 -98.31
CA THR A 10 -3.84 -5.92 -99.16
C THR A 10 -4.85 -5.13 -100.06
N LEU A 11 -4.83 -3.80 -100.22
CA LEU A 11 -3.80 -2.86 -100.74
C LEU A 11 -4.28 -1.36 -100.57
N PRO A 12 -3.49 -0.33 -100.95
CA PRO A 12 -3.42 1.00 -100.30
C PRO A 12 -4.16 2.15 -101.03
N GLY A 13 -4.17 3.34 -100.43
CA GLY A 13 -4.60 4.62 -101.02
C GLY A 13 -4.07 5.84 -100.25
N PRO A 14 -3.99 7.04 -100.86
CA PRO A 14 -2.79 7.85 -100.85
C PRO A 14 -2.83 9.06 -99.88
N GLU A 15 -1.63 9.56 -99.56
CA GLU A 15 -1.27 10.99 -99.58
C GLU A 15 -2.09 11.97 -98.70
N LYS A 16 -1.42 12.60 -97.71
CA LYS A 16 -1.09 14.04 -97.76
C LYS A 16 0.04 14.37 -96.80
N LEU A 17 1.13 14.85 -97.40
CA LEU A 17 2.14 15.67 -96.75
C LEU A 17 1.52 17.02 -96.40
N GLU A 18 1.65 17.46 -95.16
CA GLU A 18 1.64 18.90 -94.82
C GLU A 18 2.85 19.15 -93.91
N LEU A 19 3.88 19.73 -94.53
CA LEU A 19 5.00 20.38 -93.89
C LEU A 19 4.51 21.74 -93.37
N GLY A 20 4.63 22.00 -92.08
CA GLY A 20 4.41 23.36 -91.58
C GLY A 20 4.22 23.43 -90.08
N HIS A 21 5.31 23.60 -89.34
CA HIS A 21 5.53 24.81 -88.53
C HIS A 21 6.80 24.65 -87.69
N ILE A 22 7.80 25.42 -88.12
CA ILE A 22 8.92 25.90 -87.32
C ILE A 22 8.36 26.54 -86.04
N LEU A 23 8.91 26.19 -84.87
CA LEU A 23 9.31 27.17 -83.84
C LEU A 23 10.05 26.49 -82.67
N LEU A 24 11.23 27.04 -82.41
CA LEU A 24 12.14 26.77 -81.32
C LEU A 24 11.50 27.16 -79.96
N ALA A 25 11.57 26.30 -78.94
CA ALA A 25 11.74 26.69 -77.54
C ALA A 25 11.87 25.43 -76.64
N ASN A 26 13.05 25.05 -76.14
CA ASN A 26 13.76 25.57 -74.96
C ASN A 26 13.50 24.74 -73.68
N ILE A 27 14.60 24.43 -72.98
CA ILE A 27 14.74 24.03 -71.57
C ILE A 27 14.58 22.53 -71.25
N GLY A 28 15.72 21.94 -70.91
CA GLY A 28 15.88 20.52 -70.62
C GLY A 28 15.38 20.07 -69.25
N VAL A 29 15.13 18.76 -69.18
CA VAL A 29 15.09 18.00 -67.94
C VAL A 29 16.00 16.79 -68.14
N ARG A 30 17.30 17.06 -68.19
CA ARG A 30 18.37 16.06 -68.28
C ARG A 30 18.90 15.73 -66.88
N ALA A 31 18.02 15.60 -65.89
CA ALA A 31 18.37 15.43 -64.48
C ALA A 31 17.45 14.43 -63.78
N LEU A 32 17.38 13.20 -64.30
CA LEU A 32 16.89 12.04 -63.55
C LEU A 32 18.07 11.26 -62.98
N VAL A 33 18.98 11.95 -62.29
CA VAL A 33 19.96 11.34 -61.40
C VAL A 33 20.11 12.29 -60.22
N MET A 34 20.15 11.72 -59.01
CA MET A 34 20.56 12.37 -57.76
C MET A 34 19.44 12.98 -56.90
N ASP A 35 18.93 12.18 -55.94
CA ASP A 35 19.02 12.65 -54.55
C ASP A 35 19.16 11.45 -53.60
N PHE A 36 20.36 10.87 -53.62
CA PHE A 36 20.91 10.12 -52.49
C PHE A 36 21.20 11.13 -51.36
N ARG A 37 20.17 11.78 -50.84
CA ARG A 37 20.29 12.66 -49.68
C ARG A 37 20.19 11.81 -48.43
N LEU A 38 21.36 11.39 -47.99
CA LEU A 38 21.70 11.03 -46.63
C LEU A 38 21.00 11.98 -45.64
N LYS A 39 19.82 11.62 -45.14
CA LYS A 39 19.36 12.15 -43.87
C LYS A 39 20.06 11.34 -42.78
N ASN A 40 21.31 11.74 -42.50
CA ASN A 40 21.92 11.52 -41.20
C ASN A 40 20.96 12.13 -40.17
N GLN A 41 20.13 11.30 -39.56
CA GLN A 41 19.42 11.66 -38.35
C GLN A 41 20.46 11.65 -37.23
N TRP A 42 21.09 12.81 -37.04
CA TRP A 42 21.89 13.13 -35.87
C TRP A 42 21.00 12.96 -34.64
N ILE A 43 21.14 11.83 -33.96
CA ILE A 43 20.56 11.61 -32.64
C ILE A 43 21.33 12.53 -31.68
N GLU A 44 20.88 13.77 -31.58
CA GLU A 44 21.30 14.64 -30.48
C GLU A 44 20.75 14.05 -29.17
N ARG A 45 21.59 13.24 -28.50
CA ARG A 45 21.33 12.88 -27.10
C ARG A 45 21.48 14.15 -26.26
N ARG A 46 20.37 14.88 -26.06
CA ARG A 46 20.27 15.83 -24.95
C ARG A 46 20.41 15.05 -23.65
N ASN A 47 21.63 14.98 -23.12
CA ASN A 47 21.88 14.54 -21.75
C ASN A 47 21.49 15.69 -20.82
N SER A 48 20.20 15.81 -20.54
CA SER A 48 19.67 16.79 -19.60
C SER A 48 18.53 16.14 -18.84
N GLY A 49 18.90 15.40 -17.82
CA GLY A 49 18.01 14.77 -16.87
C GLY A 49 18.85 13.90 -15.95
N ALA A 50 19.21 14.44 -14.78
CA ALA A 50 19.72 13.63 -13.67
C ALA A 50 18.57 12.74 -13.18
N GLY A 51 18.33 11.65 -13.91
CA GLY A 51 17.33 10.63 -13.56
C GLY A 51 17.99 9.57 -12.69
N PHE A 52 17.30 9.18 -11.62
CA PHE A 52 17.64 7.99 -10.83
C PHE A 52 17.78 6.77 -11.75
N SER A 53 18.87 6.02 -11.60
CA SER A 53 19.06 4.82 -12.41
C SER A 53 18.15 3.68 -11.91
N LEU A 54 17.76 2.76 -12.80
CA LEU A 54 16.96 1.60 -12.42
C LEU A 54 17.69 0.71 -11.40
N ILE A 55 19.01 0.63 -11.50
CA ILE A 55 19.84 -0.11 -10.54
C ILE A 55 19.88 0.56 -9.16
N GLU A 56 19.84 1.90 -9.11
CA GLU A 56 19.79 2.64 -7.85
C GLU A 56 18.48 2.40 -7.10
N LEU A 57 17.35 2.38 -7.81
CA LEU A 57 16.07 2.03 -7.21
C LEU A 57 16.01 0.57 -6.74
N LEU A 58 16.64 -0.36 -7.47
CA LEU A 58 16.76 -1.76 -7.03
C LEU A 58 17.53 -1.89 -5.71
N ILE A 59 18.65 -1.17 -5.57
CA ILE A 59 19.44 -1.20 -4.33
C ILE A 59 18.63 -0.59 -3.16
N VAL A 60 17.93 0.53 -3.40
CA VAL A 60 17.08 1.16 -2.38
C VAL A 60 15.98 0.22 -1.90
N MET A 61 15.30 -0.47 -2.82
CA MET A 61 14.26 -1.46 -2.47
C MET A 61 14.82 -2.61 -1.63
N VAL A 62 16.00 -3.12 -1.97
CA VAL A 62 16.67 -4.16 -1.19
C VAL A 62 16.97 -3.70 0.24
N ILE A 63 17.46 -2.46 0.39
CA ILE A 63 17.72 -1.87 1.72
C ILE A 63 16.42 -1.70 2.51
N ILE A 64 15.36 -1.19 1.89
CA ILE A 64 14.06 -1.00 2.56
C ILE A 64 13.50 -2.35 3.01
N ALA A 65 13.56 -3.40 2.18
CA ALA A 65 13.09 -4.74 2.55
C ALA A 65 13.86 -5.29 3.77
N LEU A 66 15.17 -5.10 3.81
CA LEU A 66 16.00 -5.49 4.95
C LEU A 66 15.61 -4.73 6.23
N LEU A 67 15.47 -3.41 6.14
CA LEU A 67 15.09 -2.57 7.27
C LEU A 67 13.67 -2.87 7.77
N ALA A 68 12.72 -3.09 6.86
CA ALA A 68 11.33 -3.39 7.21
C ALA A 68 11.23 -4.67 8.05
N THR A 69 12.06 -5.67 7.76
CA THR A 69 12.07 -6.97 8.48
C THR A 69 12.40 -6.81 9.96
N ILE A 70 13.27 -5.85 10.31
CA ILE A 70 13.70 -5.61 11.70
C ILE A 70 12.86 -4.49 12.34
N GLY A 71 12.55 -3.45 11.57
CA GLY A 71 11.88 -2.24 12.04
C GLY A 71 10.40 -2.45 12.32
N TYR A 72 9.70 -3.20 11.46
CA TYR A 72 8.26 -3.41 11.60
C TYR A 72 7.84 -4.08 12.92
N PRO A 73 8.38 -5.27 13.30
CA PRO A 73 8.00 -5.92 14.55
C PRO A 73 8.38 -5.09 15.79
N SER A 74 9.50 -4.37 15.72
CA SER A 74 9.95 -3.48 16.81
C SER A 74 8.97 -2.33 17.03
N TYR A 75 8.52 -1.68 15.95
CA TYR A 75 7.54 -0.60 16.03
C TYR A 75 6.21 -1.07 16.60
N THR A 76 5.68 -2.21 16.12
CA THR A 76 4.41 -2.75 16.62
C THR A 76 4.47 -3.05 18.11
N GLU A 77 5.59 -3.57 18.62
CA GLU A 77 5.73 -3.86 20.05
C GLU A 77 5.78 -2.59 20.92
N GLN A 78 6.38 -1.50 20.43
CA GLN A 78 6.35 -0.22 21.15
C GLN A 78 4.92 0.34 21.26
N VAL A 79 4.11 0.19 20.19
CA VAL A 79 2.71 0.60 20.21
C VAL A 79 1.90 -0.24 21.20
N ARG A 80 2.13 -1.56 21.24
CA ARG A 80 1.50 -2.47 22.20
C ARG A 80 1.87 -2.14 23.64
N LYS A 81 3.16 -1.94 23.92
CA LYS A 81 3.66 -1.56 25.23
C LYS A 81 3.06 -0.24 25.72
N THR A 82 2.91 0.74 24.82
CA THR A 82 2.28 2.03 25.18
C THR A 82 0.81 1.83 25.54
N ALA A 83 0.08 1.01 24.78
CA ALA A 83 -1.31 0.69 25.07
C ALA A 83 -1.49 -0.12 26.38
N ARG A 84 -0.59 -1.06 26.67
CA ARG A 84 -0.56 -1.77 27.96
C ARG A 84 -0.43 -0.80 29.13
N LYS A 85 0.51 0.15 29.05
CA LYS A 85 0.68 1.18 30.08
C LYS A 85 -0.55 2.07 30.28
N GLU A 86 -1.21 2.43 29.18
CA GLU A 86 -2.46 3.19 29.24
C GLU A 86 -3.56 2.39 29.97
N ALA A 87 -3.71 1.11 29.63
CA ALA A 87 -4.66 0.22 30.29
C ALA A 87 -4.33 -0.02 31.77
N VAL A 88 -3.06 -0.22 32.13
CA VAL A 88 -2.61 -0.29 33.54
C VAL A 88 -2.96 1.00 34.29
N GLY A 89 -2.73 2.16 33.67
CA GLY A 89 -3.13 3.44 34.24
C GLY A 89 -4.65 3.52 34.49
N LYS A 90 -5.46 3.06 33.54
CA LYS A 90 -6.93 3.02 33.66
C LYS A 90 -7.41 2.02 34.71
N ILE A 91 -6.77 0.87 34.82
CA ILE A 91 -7.03 -0.11 35.87
C ILE A 91 -6.78 0.52 37.25
N LEU A 92 -5.62 1.17 37.44
CA LEU A 92 -5.26 1.78 38.72
C LEU A 92 -6.15 2.99 39.07
N GLU A 93 -6.55 3.78 38.07
CA GLU A 93 -7.54 4.85 38.23
C GLU A 93 -8.88 4.28 38.72
N THR A 94 -9.33 3.18 38.12
CA THR A 94 -10.57 2.49 38.47
C THR A 94 -10.48 1.87 39.87
N ALA A 95 -9.37 1.21 40.20
CA ALA A 95 -9.10 0.67 41.52
C ALA A 95 -9.14 1.77 42.60
N SER A 96 -8.54 2.93 42.33
CA SER A 96 -8.61 4.09 43.24
C SER A 96 -10.05 4.57 43.47
N ARG A 97 -10.88 4.62 42.41
CA ARG A 97 -12.30 4.97 42.52
C ARG A 97 -13.09 3.93 43.34
N LEU A 98 -12.76 2.65 43.20
CA LEU A 98 -13.37 1.56 43.96
C LEU A 98 -13.01 1.63 45.46
N GLU A 99 -11.78 2.01 45.80
CA GLU A 99 -11.38 2.24 47.19
C GLU A 99 -12.04 3.48 47.80
N GLN A 100 -12.23 4.54 47.01
CA GLN A 100 -13.03 5.70 47.43
C GLN A 100 -14.49 5.31 47.69
N PHE A 101 -15.09 4.51 46.81
CA PHE A 101 -16.44 3.99 47.02
C PHE A 101 -16.53 3.16 48.30
N ARG A 102 -15.58 2.24 48.53
CA ARG A 102 -15.48 1.45 49.74
C ARG A 102 -15.37 2.33 50.99
N THR A 103 -14.59 3.41 50.94
CA THR A 103 -14.44 4.34 52.06
C THR A 103 -15.74 5.08 52.38
N GLN A 104 -16.54 5.43 51.37
CA GLN A 104 -17.79 6.16 51.54
C GLN A 104 -18.98 5.28 51.91
N LYS A 105 -19.02 4.04 51.40
CA LYS A 105 -20.15 3.11 51.54
C LYS A 105 -19.87 1.94 52.48
N MET A 106 -18.64 1.85 52.99
CA MET A 106 -18.13 0.76 53.84
C MET A 106 -18.19 -0.64 53.19
N ALA A 107 -18.45 -0.70 51.88
CA ALA A 107 -18.58 -1.92 51.09
C ALA A 107 -18.14 -1.65 49.64
N TYR A 108 -17.69 -2.69 48.95
CA TYR A 108 -17.46 -2.63 47.50
C TYR A 108 -18.79 -2.57 46.73
N PRO A 109 -18.80 -2.06 45.48
CA PRO A 109 -20.00 -2.05 44.66
C PRO A 109 -20.58 -3.46 44.49
N SER A 110 -21.91 -3.55 44.48
CA SER A 110 -22.61 -4.79 44.13
C SER A 110 -22.47 -5.10 42.63
N ALA A 111 -22.81 -6.32 42.22
CA ALA A 111 -22.75 -6.75 40.82
C ALA A 111 -23.62 -5.89 39.87
N SER A 112 -24.62 -5.15 40.37
CA SER A 112 -25.40 -4.20 39.57
C SER A 112 -24.79 -2.80 39.49
N GLU A 113 -23.77 -2.50 40.29
CA GLU A 113 -23.13 -1.18 40.38
C GLU A 113 -21.74 -1.15 39.71
N VAL A 114 -21.11 -2.32 39.49
CA VAL A 114 -19.76 -2.43 38.91
C VAL A 114 -19.67 -1.86 37.49
N ASP A 115 -20.75 -1.92 36.70
CA ASP A 115 -20.77 -1.39 35.34
C ASP A 115 -20.50 0.12 35.28
N ALA A 116 -20.81 0.87 36.34
CA ALA A 116 -20.53 2.31 36.43
C ALA A 116 -19.02 2.65 36.52
N PHE A 117 -18.19 1.64 36.74
CA PHE A 117 -16.73 1.74 36.82
C PHE A 117 -16.03 1.26 35.55
N GLY A 118 -16.77 0.69 34.60
CA GLY A 118 -16.22 0.26 33.32
C GLY A 118 -15.79 1.43 32.42
N TYR A 119 -14.96 1.11 31.43
CA TYR A 119 -14.50 2.06 30.42
C TYR A 119 -14.28 1.34 29.09
N ASP A 120 -15.00 1.74 28.04
CA ASP A 120 -14.77 1.26 26.69
C ASP A 120 -13.74 2.14 25.97
N GLY A 121 -12.50 1.65 25.90
CA GLY A 121 -11.43 2.27 25.13
C GLY A 121 -11.25 1.60 23.76
N ASN A 122 -10.60 2.30 22.83
CA ASN A 122 -10.36 1.78 21.48
C ASN A 122 -9.39 0.58 21.43
N LYS A 123 -8.58 0.35 22.48
CA LYS A 123 -7.54 -0.70 22.50
C LYS A 123 -7.80 -1.74 23.59
N TYR A 124 -8.35 -1.29 24.72
CA TYR A 124 -8.75 -2.12 25.84
C TYR A 124 -10.11 -1.65 26.35
N THR A 125 -10.98 -2.60 26.67
CA THR A 125 -12.19 -2.36 27.46
C THR A 125 -11.88 -2.73 28.92
N ILE A 126 -12.26 -1.85 29.84
CA ILE A 126 -12.15 -2.05 31.28
C ILE A 126 -13.50 -2.50 31.82
N SER A 127 -13.53 -3.63 32.49
CA SER A 127 -14.70 -4.11 33.24
C SER A 127 -14.34 -4.37 34.69
N VAL A 128 -15.35 -4.35 35.57
CA VAL A 128 -15.18 -4.63 37.00
C VAL A 128 -16.10 -5.77 37.38
N GLU A 129 -15.57 -6.73 38.12
CA GLU A 129 -16.30 -7.89 38.63
C GLU A 129 -16.15 -7.99 40.14
N THR A 130 -17.20 -8.40 40.83
CA THR A 130 -17.14 -8.67 42.26
C THR A 130 -16.50 -10.03 42.51
N VAL A 131 -15.60 -10.11 43.50
CA VAL A 131 -15.00 -11.37 43.96
C VAL A 131 -15.28 -11.56 45.46
N THR A 132 -15.04 -12.76 45.99
CA THR A 132 -15.37 -13.13 47.38
C THR A 132 -14.80 -12.15 48.41
N GLU A 133 -13.63 -11.57 48.14
CA GLU A 133 -12.97 -10.58 49.00
C GLU A 133 -12.52 -9.36 48.18
N GLY A 134 -13.48 -8.64 47.60
CA GLY A 134 -13.23 -7.35 46.94
C GLY A 134 -13.73 -7.30 45.51
N VAL A 135 -12.90 -6.74 44.63
CA VAL A 135 -13.23 -6.50 43.22
C VAL A 135 -12.03 -6.82 42.34
N ALA A 136 -12.32 -7.33 41.15
CA ALA A 136 -11.36 -7.54 40.09
C ALA A 136 -11.65 -6.52 38.97
N VAL A 137 -10.62 -5.78 38.57
CA VAL A 137 -10.66 -4.86 37.43
C VAL A 137 -9.92 -5.52 36.28
N LYS A 138 -10.61 -5.72 35.15
CA LYS A 138 -10.07 -6.40 33.98
C LYS A 138 -9.88 -5.43 32.84
N ALA A 139 -8.79 -5.54 32.10
CA ALA A 139 -8.58 -4.90 30.82
C ALA A 139 -8.52 -5.97 29.72
N THR A 140 -9.60 -6.07 28.95
CA THR A 140 -9.74 -7.00 27.84
C THR A 140 -9.30 -6.31 26.54
N PRO A 141 -8.37 -6.90 25.76
CA PRO A 141 -7.99 -6.36 24.46
C PRO A 141 -9.19 -6.29 23.50
N VAL A 142 -9.32 -5.19 22.78
CA VAL A 142 -10.39 -5.05 21.78
C VAL A 142 -10.03 -5.82 20.51
N ALA A 143 -10.98 -6.59 19.99
CA ALA A 143 -10.84 -7.31 18.73
C ALA A 143 -10.54 -6.35 17.56
N ASP A 144 -9.92 -6.85 16.49
CA ASP A 144 -9.53 -6.06 15.31
C ASP A 144 -8.51 -4.94 15.58
N THR A 145 -7.86 -4.95 16.74
CA THR A 145 -6.77 -4.03 17.08
C THR A 145 -5.44 -4.76 17.19
N LEU A 146 -4.34 -4.00 17.20
CA LEU A 146 -3.00 -4.55 17.46
C LEU A 146 -2.88 -5.24 18.83
N GLN A 147 -3.80 -4.98 19.77
CA GLN A 147 -3.81 -5.59 21.10
C GLN A 147 -4.45 -6.99 21.13
N ALA A 148 -5.23 -7.36 20.11
CA ALA A 148 -5.87 -8.67 20.05
C ALA A 148 -4.83 -9.80 20.07
N ASP A 149 -3.70 -9.61 19.38
CA ASP A 149 -2.56 -10.54 19.34
C ASP A 149 -1.45 -10.12 20.31
N ASP A 150 -1.77 -9.38 21.37
CA ASP A 150 -0.78 -9.01 22.37
C ASP A 150 -0.44 -10.20 23.28
N LYS A 151 0.87 -10.37 23.55
CA LYS A 151 1.41 -11.50 24.32
C LYS A 151 1.01 -11.53 25.78
N CYS A 152 0.58 -10.39 26.33
CA CYS A 152 0.11 -10.28 27.71
C CYS A 152 -1.38 -10.68 27.86
N GLY A 153 -2.15 -10.62 26.78
CA GLY A 153 -3.58 -10.92 26.78
C GLY A 153 -4.39 -9.98 27.69
N GLU A 154 -5.42 -10.53 28.34
CA GLU A 154 -6.23 -9.81 29.32
C GLU A 154 -5.44 -9.60 30.61
N MET A 155 -5.50 -8.37 31.14
CA MET A 155 -4.83 -7.97 32.37
C MET A 155 -5.85 -7.79 33.47
N THR A 156 -5.71 -8.51 34.57
CA THR A 156 -6.64 -8.44 35.70
C THR A 156 -5.92 -8.00 36.96
N TYR A 157 -6.41 -6.94 37.58
CA TYR A 157 -6.01 -6.46 38.90
C TYR A 157 -7.07 -6.80 39.93
N THR A 158 -6.71 -7.61 40.92
CA THR A 158 -7.57 -7.95 42.05
C THR A 158 -7.07 -7.24 43.30
N THR A 159 -7.95 -6.48 43.94
CA THR A 159 -7.66 -5.84 45.23
C THR A 159 -7.34 -6.92 46.28
N PRO A 160 -6.27 -6.79 47.10
CA PRO A 160 -5.51 -5.57 47.41
C PRO A 160 -4.25 -5.29 46.57
N GLY A 161 -4.00 -5.99 45.46
CA GLY A 161 -2.79 -5.73 44.68
C GLY A 161 -2.29 -6.84 43.77
N ILE A 162 -3.11 -7.84 43.46
CA ILE A 162 -2.68 -9.02 42.72
C ILE A 162 -2.93 -8.79 41.25
N TRP A 163 -1.88 -8.86 40.43
CA TRP A 163 -1.97 -8.85 38.97
C TRP A 163 -1.99 -10.26 38.41
N SER A 164 -2.77 -10.46 37.36
CA SER A 164 -2.81 -11.71 36.59
C SER A 164 -3.02 -11.40 35.11
N PHE A 165 -2.48 -12.28 34.27
CA PHE A 165 -2.43 -12.12 32.82
C PHE A 165 -2.87 -13.43 32.18
N THR A 166 -3.64 -13.37 31.08
CA THR A 166 -4.00 -14.59 30.34
C THR A 166 -2.88 -15.03 29.38
N GLY A 167 -2.02 -14.09 28.98
CA GLY A 167 -0.87 -14.37 28.13
C GLY A 167 0.29 -15.00 28.90
N THR A 168 0.89 -16.06 28.35
CA THR A 168 1.99 -16.81 28.99
C THR A 168 3.37 -16.51 28.42
N ASP A 169 3.45 -15.71 27.36
CA ASP A 169 4.69 -15.50 26.59
C ASP A 169 5.59 -14.40 27.16
N MET A 170 5.12 -13.67 28.17
CA MET A 170 5.82 -12.54 28.80
C MET A 170 5.69 -12.61 30.32
N THR A 171 6.69 -12.07 31.01
CA THR A 171 6.66 -11.96 32.47
C THR A 171 5.77 -10.80 32.92
N GLU A 172 5.29 -10.86 34.17
CA GLU A 172 4.47 -9.78 34.77
C GLU A 172 5.12 -8.40 34.62
N LYS A 173 6.44 -8.29 34.84
CA LYS A 173 7.19 -7.03 34.71
C LYS A 173 7.26 -6.47 33.30
N GLU A 174 7.01 -7.28 32.28
CA GLU A 174 7.02 -6.83 30.89
C GLU A 174 5.63 -6.42 30.40
N CYS A 175 4.59 -6.92 31.09
CA CYS A 175 3.20 -6.56 30.87
C CYS A 175 2.78 -5.28 31.61
N ILE A 176 3.39 -4.99 32.76
CA ILE A 176 3.18 -3.77 33.57
C ILE A 176 4.29 -2.74 33.31
#